data_AF-A0A645G8S8-F1
#
_entry.id   AF-A0A645G8S8-F1
#
_cell.length_a   1.000
_cell.length_b   1.000
_cell.length_c   1.000
_cell.angle_alpha   90.00
_cell.angle_beta   90.00
_cell.angle_gamma   90.00
#
_symmetry.space_group_name_H-M   'P 1'
#
loop_
_entity.id
_entity.type
_entity.pdbx_description
1 polymer ?
#
loop_
_entity_poly.entity_id
_entity_poly.type
_entity_poly.pdbx_seq_one_letter_code
_entity_poly.pdbx_strand_id
1 'polypeptide(L)'
;MMDMIQLGALAVAAALCAIVVKKHVKEVGIVLSLTAGAIIMLQVLGALEAVRGLMEELTALAGISHAVLSPVLKTVGIAIVTKLTAELCRDADERAIAAFVETAGAVTALWVAVPLIKTVLSMITGLL
;
A
#
# COMPACT_ATOMS: atom_id res chain seq x y z
N MET A 1 -5.08 17.81 -4.79
CA MET A 1 -5.61 16.44 -4.59
C MET A 1 -6.90 16.35 -5.37
N MET A 2 -7.07 15.32 -6.20
CA MET A 2 -8.36 15.03 -6.81
C MET A 2 -9.32 14.54 -5.72
N ASP A 3 -10.55 15.03 -5.73
CA ASP A 3 -11.57 14.51 -4.82
C ASP A 3 -11.87 13.03 -5.12
N MET A 4 -12.33 12.29 -4.11
CA MET A 4 -12.66 10.86 -4.25
C MET A 4 -13.65 10.60 -5.40
N ILE A 5 -14.52 11.57 -5.69
CA ILE A 5 -15.45 11.54 -6.82
C ILE A 5 -14.69 11.57 -8.17
N GLN A 6 -13.70 12.45 -8.33
CA GLN A 6 -12.89 12.52 -9.55
C GLN A 6 -12.01 11.28 -9.72
N LEU A 7 -11.45 10.77 -8.63
CA LEU A 7 -10.66 9.54 -8.63
C LEU A 7 -11.53 8.34 -9.05
N GLY A 8 -12.75 8.24 -8.51
CA GLY A 8 -13.71 7.21 -8.87
C GLY A 8 -14.16 7.30 -10.34
N ALA A 9 -14.42 8.51 -10.84
CA ALA A 9 -14.77 8.72 -12.24
C ALA A 9 -13.64 8.30 -13.20
N LEU A 10 -12.38 8.66 -12.88
CA LEU A 10 -11.21 8.22 -13.63
C LEU A 10 -11.07 6.70 -13.63
N ALA A 11 -11.24 6.06 -12.48
CA ALA A 11 -11.15 4.61 -12.33
C ALA A 11 -12.20 3.88 -13.19
N VAL A 12 -13.46 4.33 -13.15
CA VAL A 12 -14.54 3.75 -13.94
C VAL A 12 -14.31 3.96 -15.43
N ALA A 13 -13.92 5.17 -15.85
CA ALA A 13 -13.62 5.46 -17.26
C ALA A 13 -12.47 4.59 -17.77
N ALA A 14 -11.38 4.49 -17.01
CA ALA A 14 -10.24 3.64 -17.37
C ALA A 14 -10.62 2.16 -17.42
N ALA A 15 -11.42 1.67 -16.47
CA ALA A 15 -11.89 0.28 -16.46
C ALA A 15 -12.76 -0.03 -17.69
N LEU A 16 -13.69 0.86 -18.06
CA LEU A 16 -14.51 0.70 -19.26
C LEU A 16 -13.64 0.68 -20.53
N CYS A 17 -12.69 1.60 -20.66
CA CYS A 17 -11.74 1.61 -21.77
C CYS A 17 -10.91 0.32 -21.82
N ALA A 18 -10.39 -0.13 -20.67
CA ALA A 18 -9.60 -1.37 -20.59
C ALA A 18 -10.43 -2.59 -21.02
N ILE A 19 -11.69 -2.70 -20.61
CA ILE A 19 -12.58 -3.80 -21.02
C ILE A 19 -12.78 -3.82 -22.53
N VAL A 20 -13.02 -2.67 -23.16
CA VAL A 20 -13.20 -2.57 -24.62
C VAL A 20 -11.93 -2.95 -25.35
N VAL A 21 -10.77 -2.47 -24.89
CA VAL A 21 -9.46 -2.80 -25.52
C VAL A 21 -9.11 -4.27 -25.32
N LYS A 22 -9.35 -4.85 -24.14
CA LYS A 22 -9.10 -6.29 -23.85
C LYS A 22 -9.86 -7.23 -24.80
N LYS A 23 -10.99 -6.79 -25.39
CA LYS A 23 -11.72 -7.58 -26.42
C LYS A 23 -10.96 -7.70 -27.73
N HIS A 24 -10.12 -6.73 -28.08
CA HIS A 24 -9.35 -6.71 -29.32
C HIS A 24 -7.90 -7.14 -29.10
N VAL A 25 -7.22 -6.57 -28.10
CA VAL A 25 -5.82 -6.86 -27.76
C VAL A 25 -5.68 -6.93 -26.24
N LYS A 26 -5.60 -8.15 -25.70
CA LYS A 26 -5.51 -8.38 -24.24
C LYS A 26 -4.33 -7.67 -23.58
N GLU A 27 -3.16 -7.71 -24.22
CA GLU A 27 -1.91 -7.13 -23.71
C GLU A 27 -2.02 -5.62 -23.48
N VAL A 28 -2.55 -4.88 -24.46
CA VAL A 28 -2.73 -3.42 -24.37
C VAL A 28 -3.76 -3.08 -23.28
N GLY A 29 -4.79 -3.90 -23.12
CA GLY A 29 -5.78 -3.71 -22.07
C GLY A 29 -5.23 -3.90 -20.65
N ILE A 30 -4.24 -4.78 -20.46
CA ILE A 30 -3.52 -4.94 -19.17
C ILE A 30 -2.61 -3.73 -18.92
N VAL A 31 -1.87 -3.27 -19.93
CA VAL A 31 -1.02 -2.06 -19.79
C VAL A 31 -1.86 -0.84 -19.42
N LEU A 32 -3.07 -0.73 -19.97
CA LEU A 32 -3.98 0.37 -19.69
C LEU A 32 -4.54 0.32 -18.25
N SER A 33 -4.94 -0.86 -17.75
CA SER A 33 -5.37 -1.00 -16.35
C SER A 33 -4.23 -0.76 -15.35
N LEU A 34 -3.03 -1.24 -15.66
CA LEU A 34 -1.81 -1.00 -14.89
C LEU A 34 -1.49 0.51 -14.80
N THR A 35 -1.54 1.21 -15.94
CA THR A 35 -1.24 2.64 -16.02
C THR A 35 -2.27 3.47 -15.25
N ALA A 36 -3.56 3.16 -15.41
CA ALA A 36 -4.63 3.82 -14.67
C ALA A 36 -4.51 3.59 -13.15
N GLY A 37 -4.24 2.35 -12.73
CA GLY A 37 -3.99 2.00 -11.34
C GLY A 37 -2.80 2.74 -10.74
N ALA A 38 -1.70 2.86 -11.49
CA ALA A 38 -0.52 3.62 -11.07
C ALA A 38 -0.83 5.11 -10.89
N ILE A 39 -1.57 5.74 -11.81
CA ILE A 39 -1.98 7.15 -11.70
C ILE A 39 -2.86 7.35 -10.46
N ILE A 40 -3.85 6.49 -10.24
CA ILE A 40 -4.74 6.55 -9.08
C ILE A 40 -3.93 6.43 -7.78
N MET A 41 -2.97 5.50 -7.73
CA MET A 41 -2.12 5.33 -6.56
C MET A 41 -1.23 6.55 -6.30
N LEU A 42 -0.61 7.12 -7.34
CA LEU A 42 0.22 8.33 -7.22
C LEU A 42 -0.56 9.50 -6.60
N GLN A 43 -1.86 9.62 -6.88
CA GLN A 43 -2.71 10.64 -6.25
C GLN A 43 -2.93 10.40 -4.75
N VAL A 44 -2.95 9.15 -4.30
CA VAL A 44 -3.18 8.78 -2.88
C VAL A 44 -1.90 8.90 -2.05
N LEU A 45 -0.71 8.85 -2.66
CA LEU A 45 0.57 9.04 -1.96
C LEU A 45 0.66 10.38 -1.20
N GLY A 46 0.02 11.45 -1.70
CA GLY A 46 -0.03 12.73 -0.97
C GLY A 46 -0.80 12.64 0.36
N ALA A 47 -1.79 11.75 0.47
CA ALA A 47 -2.48 11.51 1.74
C ALA A 47 -1.57 10.80 2.75
N LEU A 48 -0.65 9.95 2.27
CA LEU A 48 0.34 9.29 3.12
C LEU A 48 1.36 10.28 3.68
N GLU A 49 1.72 11.33 2.93
CA GLU A 49 2.55 12.43 3.44
C GLU A 49 1.85 13.23 4.53
N ALA A 50 0.55 13.52 4.39
CA ALA A 50 -0.21 14.19 5.44
C ALA A 50 -0.27 13.37 6.74
N VAL A 51 -0.48 12.05 6.62
CA VAL A 51 -0.43 11.13 7.77
C VAL A 51 0.96 11.11 8.40
N ARG A 52 2.02 11.10 7.58
CA ARG A 52 3.40 11.16 8.06
C ARG A 52 3.69 12.46 8.80
N GLY A 53 3.22 13.60 8.30
CA GLY A 53 3.37 14.90 8.96
C GLY A 53 2.69 14.92 10.33
N LEU A 54 1.44 14.45 10.42
CA LEU A 54 0.72 14.33 11.69
C LEU A 54 1.45 13.42 12.69
N MET A 55 1.99 12.31 12.19
CA MET A 55 2.79 11.37 12.96
C MET A 55 4.06 12.05 13.50
N GLU A 56 4.80 12.80 12.68
CA GLU A 56 5.98 13.57 13.12
C GLU A 56 5.61 14.62 14.18
N GLU A 57 4.48 15.32 14.03
CA GLU A 57 3.94 16.25 15.02
C GLU A 57 3.62 15.56 16.36
N LEU A 58 2.93 14.41 16.33
CA LEU A 58 2.65 13.58 17.50
C LEU A 58 3.95 13.13 18.21
N THR A 59 5.00 12.84 17.43
CA THR A 59 6.31 12.45 17.97
C THR A 59 6.93 13.61 18.76
N ALA A 60 6.85 14.82 18.20
CA ALA A 60 7.39 16.04 18.82
C ALA A 60 6.59 16.48 20.06
N LEU A 61 5.26 16.36 20.03
CA LEU A 61 4.37 16.81 21.10
C LEU A 61 4.21 15.80 22.24
N ALA A 62 4.10 14.51 21.93
CA ALA A 62 3.78 13.47 22.91
C ALA A 62 5.00 12.63 23.35
N GLY A 63 6.20 12.91 22.83
CA GLY A 63 7.41 12.14 23.14
C GLY A 63 7.33 10.67 22.74
N ILE A 64 6.39 10.32 21.84
CA ILE A 64 6.24 8.96 21.33
C ILE A 64 7.53 8.59 20.59
N SER A 65 8.11 7.43 20.88
CA SER A 65 9.36 7.07 20.21
C SER A 65 9.12 6.75 18.73
N HIS A 66 10.03 7.20 17.87
CA HIS A 66 10.06 6.82 16.45
C HIS A 66 10.08 5.29 16.24
N ALA A 67 10.45 4.50 17.25
CA ALA A 67 10.46 3.05 17.20
C ALA A 67 9.05 2.43 17.12
N VAL A 68 8.00 3.15 17.51
CA VAL A 68 6.60 2.70 17.39
C VAL A 68 5.97 3.19 16.08
N LEU A 69 6.26 4.43 15.69
CA LEU A 69 5.65 5.08 14.54
C LEU A 69 6.16 4.55 13.20
N SER A 70 7.47 4.33 13.10
CA SER A 70 8.12 3.84 11.88
C SER A 70 7.58 2.48 11.43
N PRO A 71 7.40 1.48 12.32
CA PRO A 71 6.76 0.22 11.96
C PRO A 71 5.32 0.36 11.45
N VAL A 72 4.50 1.25 12.03
CA VAL A 72 3.10 1.43 11.60
C VAL A 72 3.03 1.92 10.15
N LEU A 73 3.78 2.98 9.81
CA LEU A 73 3.84 3.49 8.44
C LEU A 73 4.39 2.45 7.46
N LYS A 74 5.45 1.73 7.86
CA LYS A 74 6.05 0.68 7.02
C LYS A 74 5.07 -0.46 6.73
N THR A 75 4.31 -0.91 7.73
CA THR A 75 3.32 -1.97 7.54
C THR A 75 2.19 -1.54 6.61
N VAL A 76 1.69 -0.31 6.72
CA VAL A 76 0.69 0.23 5.78
C VAL A 76 1.25 0.27 4.36
N GLY A 77 2.48 0.76 4.19
CA GLY A 77 3.17 0.78 2.90
C GLY A 77 3.32 -0.62 2.28
N ILE A 78 3.75 -1.61 3.09
CA ILE A 78 3.85 -3.01 2.66
C ILE A 78 2.50 -3.54 2.21
N ALA A 79 1.44 -3.35 3.02
CA ALA A 79 0.10 -3.85 2.69
C ALA A 79 -0.42 -3.27 1.37
N ILE A 80 -0.20 -1.97 1.14
CA ILE A 80 -0.59 -1.28 -0.08
C ILE A 80 0.17 -1.85 -1.29
N VAL A 81 1.50 -1.96 -1.22
CA VAL A 81 2.33 -2.49 -2.32
C VAL A 81 2.01 -3.94 -2.61
N THR A 82 1.87 -4.78 -1.58
CA THR A 82 1.52 -6.19 -1.71
C THR A 82 0.17 -6.38 -2.38
N LYS A 83 -0.86 -5.66 -1.93
CA LYS A 83 -2.21 -5.78 -2.49
C LYS A 83 -2.24 -5.36 -3.96
N LEU A 84 -1.55 -4.27 -4.31
CA LEU A 84 -1.48 -3.82 -5.70
C LEU A 84 -0.75 -4.82 -6.59
N THR A 85 0.45 -5.23 -6.19
CA THR A 85 1.26 -6.13 -7.01
C THR A 85 0.57 -7.49 -7.19
N ALA A 86 -0.09 -8.01 -6.15
CA ALA A 86 -0.90 -9.21 -6.25
C ALA A 86 -2.09 -9.06 -7.21
N GLU A 87 -2.83 -7.95 -7.14
CA GLU A 87 -3.98 -7.72 -8.02
C GLU A 87 -3.55 -7.54 -9.48
N LEU A 88 -2.42 -6.87 -9.72
CA LEU A 88 -1.85 -6.75 -11.06
C LEU A 88 -1.42 -8.10 -11.64
N CYS A 89 -0.83 -8.98 -10.82
CA CYS A 89 -0.54 -10.35 -11.24
C CYS A 89 -1.82 -11.13 -11.54
N ARG A 90 -2.90 -10.97 -10.76
CA ARG A 90 -4.21 -11.60 -11.05
C ARG A 90 -4.82 -11.09 -12.35
N ASP A 91 -4.71 -9.79 -12.62
CA ASP A 91 -5.19 -9.15 -13.85
C ASP A 91 -4.43 -9.63 -15.10
N ALA A 92 -3.19 -10.09 -14.93
CA ALA A 92 -2.37 -10.73 -15.95
C ALA A 92 -2.58 -12.25 -16.06
N ASP A 93 -3.59 -12.81 -15.38
CA ASP A 93 -3.87 -14.25 -15.27
C ASP A 93 -2.82 -15.07 -14.46
N GLU A 94 -1.84 -14.39 -13.87
CA GLU A 94 -0.74 -14.96 -13.08
C GLU A 94 -1.10 -15.12 -11.59
N ARG A 95 -2.12 -15.94 -11.31
CA ARG A 95 -2.63 -16.14 -9.93
C ARG A 95 -1.60 -16.76 -8.97
N ALA A 96 -0.73 -17.63 -9.47
CA ALA A 96 0.32 -18.24 -8.65
C ALA A 96 1.32 -17.19 -8.16
N ILE A 97 1.75 -16.30 -9.04
CA ILE A 97 2.65 -15.19 -8.70
C ILE A 97 1.98 -14.25 -7.71
N ALA A 98 0.70 -13.94 -7.90
CA ALA A 98 -0.07 -13.13 -6.95
C ALA A 98 -0.06 -13.72 -5.53
N ALA A 99 -0.24 -15.03 -5.40
CA ALA A 99 -0.21 -15.71 -4.09
C ALA A 99 1.18 -15.67 -3.43
N PHE A 100 2.25 -15.80 -4.22
CA PHE A 100 3.63 -15.63 -3.71
C PHE A 100 3.88 -14.21 -3.21
N VAL A 101 3.40 -13.20 -3.94
CA VAL A 101 3.49 -11.79 -3.55
C VAL A 101 2.76 -11.52 -2.23
N GLU A 102 1.54 -12.03 -2.07
CA GLU A 102 0.78 -11.91 -0.81
C GLU A 102 1.50 -12.56 0.36
N THR A 103 2.06 -13.75 0.14
CA THR A 103 2.82 -14.48 1.16
C THR A 103 4.07 -13.69 1.57
N ALA A 104 4.82 -13.16 0.60
CA ALA A 104 6.00 -12.34 0.85
C ALA A 104 5.65 -11.05 1.61
N GLY A 105 4.53 -10.41 1.26
CA GLY A 105 4.01 -9.25 1.98
C GLY A 105 3.69 -9.55 3.44
N ALA A 106 3.02 -10.67 3.71
CA ALA A 106 2.69 -11.09 5.07
C ALA A 106 3.95 -11.34 5.92
N VAL A 107 4.96 -12.02 5.36
CA VAL A 107 6.23 -12.27 6.05
C VAL A 107 6.98 -10.96 6.31
N THR A 108 6.98 -10.04 5.35
CA THR A 108 7.66 -8.74 5.49
C THR A 108 6.96 -7.86 6.53
N ALA A 109 5.62 -7.85 6.56
CA ALA A 109 4.84 -7.15 7.56
C ALA A 109 5.13 -7.68 8.98
N LEU A 110 5.25 -9.01 9.13
CA LEU A 110 5.66 -9.62 10.39
C LEU A 110 7.07 -9.20 10.82
N TRP A 111 8.01 -9.14 9.89
CA TRP A 111 9.38 -8.68 10.17
C TRP A 111 9.40 -7.22 10.66
N VAL A 112 8.57 -6.35 10.08
CA VAL A 112 8.45 -4.96 10.50
C VAL A 112 7.89 -4.81 11.92
N ALA A 113 7.12 -5.79 12.41
CA ALA A 113 6.62 -5.79 13.79
C ALA A 113 7.69 -6.11 14.85
N VAL A 114 8.82 -6.72 14.48
CA VAL A 114 9.93 -7.10 15.38
C VAL A 114 10.43 -5.94 16.27
N PRO A 115 10.77 -4.74 15.76
CA PRO A 115 11.18 -3.61 16.60
C PRO A 115 10.13 -3.24 17.65
N LEU A 116 8.85 -3.32 17.31
CA LEU A 116 7.75 -3.03 18.23
C LEU A 116 7.75 -4.03 19.40
N ILE A 117 7.92 -5.32 19.10
CA ILE A 117 8.04 -6.39 20.11
C ILE A 117 9.26 -6.13 21.01
N LYS A 118 10.40 -5.72 20.45
CA LYS A 118 11.60 -5.38 21.25
C LYS A 118 11.35 -4.20 22.19
N THR A 119 10.66 -3.16 21.74
CA THR A 119 10.30 -2.01 22.58
C THR A 119 9.40 -2.43 23.73
N VAL A 120 8.38 -3.25 23.47
CA VAL A 120 7.50 -3.79 24.52
C VAL A 120 8.28 -4.63 25.53
N LEU A 121 9.14 -5.53 25.06
CA LEU A 121 9.96 -6.36 25.94
C LEU A 121 10.87 -5.52 26.84
N SER A 122 11.52 -4.48 26.28
CA SER A 122 12.37 -3.56 27.04
C SER A 122 11.60 -2.79 28.11
N MET A 123 10.34 -2.41 27.84
CA MET A 123 9.49 -1.74 28.83
C MET A 123 9.13 -2.68 29.98
N ILE A 124 8.81 -3.95 29.69
CA ILE A 124 8.50 -4.95 30.71
C ILE A 124 9.73 -5.25 31.57
N THR A 125 10.90 -5.47 30.96
CA THR A 125 12.13 -5.77 31.71
C THR A 125 12.66 -4.56 32.49
N GLY A 126 12.38 -3.34 32.04
CA GLY A 126 12.76 -2.12 32.76
C GLY A 126 11.86 -1.79 33.96
N LEU A 127 10.71 -2.47 34.10
CA LEU A 127 9.81 -2.36 35.24
C LEU A 127 10.07 -3.44 36.32
N LEU A 128 10.90 -4.44 36.02
CA LEU A 128 11.38 -5.48 36.93
C LEU A 128 12.72 -5.07 37.54
#